data_AF-A0A127SZT1-F1
#
_entry.id   AF-A0A127SZT1-F1
#
_cell.length_a   1.000
_cell.length_b   1.000
_cell.length_c   1.000
_cell.angle_alpha   90.00
_cell.angle_beta   90.00
_cell.angle_gamma   90.00
#
_symmetry.space_group_name_H-M   'P 1'
#
loop_
_entity.id
_entity.type
_entity.pdbx_description
1 polymer ?
#
loop_
_entity_poly.entity_id
_entity_poly.type
_entity_poly.pdbx_seq_one_letter_code
_entity_poly.pdbx_strand_id
1 'polypeptide(L)'
;MTQEELAGELNVTRQALSNWERDVNEPDLNMLKKICFLFGVNMDDFAKEVITKMETYEKKEKRQFNKYDMAIGLFYGVGIFLG
;
A
#
# COMPACT_ATOMS: atom_id res chain seq x y z
N MET A 1 26.40 1.36 -6.76
CA MET A 1 25.95 2.05 -5.54
C MET A 1 25.65 0.99 -4.50
N THR A 2 26.40 0.96 -3.41
CA THR A 2 26.16 0.08 -2.25
C THR A 2 25.16 0.74 -1.28
N GLN A 3 24.55 -0.02 -0.37
CA GLN A 3 23.70 0.56 0.69
C GLN A 3 24.46 1.57 1.57
N GLU A 4 25.75 1.33 1.80
CA GLU A 4 26.61 2.22 2.58
C GLU A 4 26.79 3.58 1.85
N GLU A 5 27.06 3.52 0.53
CA GLU A 5 27.17 4.70 -0.33
C GLU A 5 25.85 5.47 -0.43
N LEU A 6 24.73 4.77 -0.68
CA LEU A 6 23.40 5.38 -0.80
C LEU A 6 22.95 6.02 0.52
N ALA A 7 23.21 5.36 1.66
CA ALA A 7 22.93 5.93 2.97
C ALA A 7 23.77 7.20 3.22
N GLY A 8 25.02 7.20 2.77
CA GLY A 8 25.88 8.39 2.77
C GLY A 8 25.31 9.54 1.95
N GLU A 9 24.91 9.30 0.71
CA GLU A 9 24.30 10.30 -0.18
C GLU A 9 22.99 10.88 0.38
N LEU A 10 22.16 10.04 1.01
CA LEU A 10 20.90 10.45 1.63
C LEU A 10 21.09 11.06 3.02
N ASN A 11 22.32 11.04 3.56
CA ASN A 11 22.68 11.46 4.91
C ASN A 11 21.83 10.76 5.99
N VAL A 12 21.70 9.44 5.86
CA VAL A 12 21.01 8.56 6.81
C VAL A 12 21.91 7.41 7.20
N THR A 13 21.53 6.70 8.28
CA THR A 13 22.26 5.50 8.66
C THR A 13 21.94 4.37 7.68
N ARG A 14 22.92 3.50 7.40
CA ARG A 14 22.69 2.27 6.63
C ARG A 14 21.58 1.42 7.24
N GLN A 15 21.46 1.40 8.57
CA GLN A 15 20.39 0.72 9.29
C GLN A 15 19.01 1.27 8.91
N ALA A 16 18.85 2.60 8.82
CA ALA A 16 17.59 3.22 8.42
C ALA A 16 17.22 2.85 6.98
N LEU A 17 18.18 2.94 6.06
CA LEU A 17 17.98 2.53 4.66
C LEU A 17 17.60 1.04 4.55
N SER A 18 18.29 0.17 5.29
CA SER A 18 17.97 -1.27 5.33
C SER A 18 16.61 -1.57 5.97
N ASN A 19 16.12 -0.71 6.88
CA ASN A 19 14.78 -0.85 7.44
C ASN A 19 13.71 -0.42 6.41
N TRP A 20 13.97 0.63 5.63
CA TRP A 20 13.07 1.05 4.53
C TRP A 20 12.94 -0.02 3.46
N GLU A 21 14.05 -0.65 3.06
CA GLU A 21 14.03 -1.72 2.05
C GLU A 21 13.32 -3.00 2.53
N ARG A 22 13.12 -3.16 3.84
CA ARG A 22 12.46 -4.32 4.45
C ARG A 22 11.05 -4.00 4.96
N ASP A 23 10.50 -2.85 4.58
CA ASP A 23 9.18 -2.38 5.01
C ASP A 23 9.02 -2.33 6.55
N VAL A 24 10.12 -2.16 7.30
CA VAL A 24 10.10 -2.06 8.78
C VAL A 24 9.66 -0.67 9.21
N ASN A 25 10.09 0.34 8.47
CA ASN A 25 9.69 1.74 8.63
C ASN A 25 9.68 2.41 7.26
N GLU A 26 9.09 3.60 7.20
CA GLU A 26 8.98 4.35 5.95
C GLU A 26 9.88 5.61 5.99
N PRO A 27 10.48 6.00 4.85
CA PRO A 27 11.15 7.28 4.73
C PRO A 27 10.12 8.43 4.81
N ASP A 28 10.49 9.56 5.41
CA ASP A 28 9.63 10.74 5.39
C ASP A 28 9.51 11.36 3.98
N LEU A 29 8.56 12.28 3.79
CA LEU A 29 8.32 12.93 2.50
C LEU A 29 9.54 13.66 1.95
N ASN A 30 10.40 14.24 2.79
CA ASN A 30 11.60 14.94 2.33
C ASN A 30 12.65 13.93 1.86
N MET A 31 12.77 12.81 2.55
CA MET A 31 13.65 11.73 2.19
C MET A 31 13.22 11.06 0.89
N LEU A 32 11.92 10.81 0.73
CA LEU A 32 11.36 10.29 -0.50
C LEU A 32 11.65 11.22 -1.70
N LYS A 33 11.51 12.55 -1.52
CA LYS A 33 11.91 13.52 -2.55
C LYS A 33 13.39 13.43 -2.92
N LYS A 34 14.28 13.28 -1.93
CA LYS A 34 15.72 13.10 -2.18
C LYS A 34 16.00 11.81 -2.96
N ILE A 35 15.34 10.72 -2.60
CA ILE A 35 15.44 9.43 -3.30
C ILE A 35 14.97 9.60 -4.75
N CYS A 36 13.78 10.20 -4.97
CA CYS A 36 13.27 10.47 -6.31
C CYS A 36 14.25 11.33 -7.13
N PHE A 37 14.82 12.37 -6.55
CA PHE A 37 15.82 13.21 -7.21
C PHE A 37 17.09 12.44 -7.57
N LEU A 38 17.61 11.61 -6.65
CA LEU A 38 18.83 10.82 -6.85
C LEU A 38 18.67 9.79 -7.97
N PHE A 39 17.50 9.17 -8.08
CA PHE A 39 17.21 8.15 -9.10
C PHE A 39 16.56 8.73 -10.38
N GLY A 40 16.34 10.05 -10.45
CA GLY A 40 15.70 10.70 -11.60
C GLY A 40 14.22 10.29 -11.79
N VAL A 41 13.55 9.86 -10.73
CA VAL A 41 12.14 9.46 -10.75
C VAL A 41 11.26 10.68 -10.53
N ASN A 42 10.23 10.82 -11.36
CA ASN A 42 9.24 11.88 -11.19
C ASN A 42 8.31 11.54 -10.01
N MET A 43 8.32 12.40 -8.99
CA MET A 43 7.51 12.23 -7.78
C MET A 43 6.01 12.24 -8.07
N ASP A 44 5.55 13.02 -9.06
CA ASP A 44 4.13 13.11 -9.41
C ASP A 44 3.62 11.82 -10.06
N ASP A 45 4.46 11.19 -10.89
CA ASP A 45 4.14 9.91 -11.51
C ASP A 45 4.12 8.79 -10.49
N PHE A 46 5.08 8.78 -9.57
CA PHE A 46 5.09 7.84 -8.43
C PHE A 46 3.84 8.01 -7.54
N ALA A 47 3.50 9.25 -7.18
CA ALA A 47 2.34 9.55 -6.33
C ALA A 47 1.02 9.11 -7.00
N LYS A 48 0.86 9.35 -8.31
CA LYS A 48 -0.32 8.90 -9.06
C LYS A 48 -0.49 7.38 -9.04
N GLU A 49 0.60 6.63 -9.20
CA GLU A 49 0.55 5.16 -9.17
C GLU A 49 0.11 4.65 -7.80
N VAL A 50 0.65 5.23 -6.73
CA VAL A 50 0.29 4.89 -5.34
C VAL A 50 -1.18 5.18 -5.08
N ILE A 51 -1.66 6.38 -5.43
CA ILE A 51 -3.07 6.78 -5.27
C ILE A 51 -3.99 5.81 -6.02
N THR A 52 -3.66 5.50 -7.28
CA THR A 52 -4.45 4.58 -8.11
C THR A 52 -4.51 3.18 -7.49
N LYS A 53 -3.38 2.66 -6.99
CA LYS A 53 -3.34 1.37 -6.30
C LYS A 53 -4.20 1.37 -5.04
N MET A 54 -4.13 2.42 -4.23
CA MET A 54 -4.95 2.56 -3.01
C MET A 54 -6.45 2.58 -3.35
N GLU A 55 -6.87 3.36 -4.35
CA GLU A 55 -8.27 3.40 -4.81
C GLU A 55 -8.76 2.01 -5.30
N THR A 56 -7.92 1.27 -6.01
CA THR A 56 -8.27 -0.10 -6.45
C THR A 56 -8.37 -1.08 -5.29
N TYR A 57 -7.55 -0.92 -4.25
CA TYR A 57 -7.61 -1.72 -3.03
C TYR A 57 -8.91 -1.45 -2.27
N GLU A 58 -9.25 -0.18 -2.02
CA GLU A 58 -10.51 0.19 -1.36
C GLU A 58 -11.74 -0.32 -2.13
N LYS A 59 -11.70 -0.27 -3.47
CA LYS A 59 -12.79 -0.79 -4.32
C LYS A 59 -12.93 -2.31 -4.23
N LYS A 60 -11.83 -3.05 -4.07
CA LYS A 60 -11.88 -4.51 -3.83
C LYS A 60 -12.45 -4.84 -2.47
N GLU A 61 -12.11 -4.07 -1.44
CA GLU A 61 -12.61 -4.28 -0.08
C GLU A 61 -14.11 -3.96 0.01
N LYS A 62 -14.55 -2.87 -0.64
CA LYS A 62 -15.97 -2.49 -0.76
C LYS A 62 -16.74 -3.32 -1.79
N ARG A 63 -16.41 -4.61 -1.97
CA ARG A 63 -17.25 -5.52 -2.75
C ARG A 63 -18.64 -5.50 -2.11
N GLN A 64 -19.57 -4.86 -2.80
CA GLN A 64 -20.91 -4.60 -2.32
C GLN A 64 -21.61 -5.96 -2.18
N PHE A 65 -22.08 -6.28 -0.97
CA PHE A 65 -22.96 -7.43 -0.75
C PHE A 65 -24.17 -7.26 -1.66
N ASN A 66 -24.35 -8.17 -2.62
CA ASN A 66 -25.46 -8.06 -3.55
C ASN A 66 -26.75 -8.47 -2.83
N LYS A 67 -27.89 -7.92 -3.26
CA LYS A 67 -29.22 -8.29 -2.72
C LYS A 67 -29.49 -9.80 -2.75
N TYR A 68 -28.86 -10.51 -3.70
CA TYR A 68 -28.89 -11.97 -3.81
C TYR A 68 -28.10 -12.68 -2.72
N ASP A 69 -26.94 -12.16 -2.29
CA ASP A 69 -26.15 -12.71 -1.18
C ASP A 69 -26.95 -12.66 0.13
N MET A 70 -27.69 -11.56 0.34
CA MET A 70 -28.61 -11.41 1.48
C MET A 70 -29.82 -12.35 1.39
N ALA A 71 -30.43 -12.49 0.21
CA ALA A 71 -31.58 -13.37 0.01
C ALA A 71 -31.23 -14.84 0.27
N ILE A 72 -30.07 -15.30 -0.21
CA ILE A 72 -29.56 -16.65 0.03
C ILE A 72 -29.40 -16.93 1.53
N GLY A 73 -28.82 -16.00 2.28
CA GLY A 73 -28.68 -16.12 3.74
C GLY A 73 -30.02 -16.24 4.48
N LEU A 74 -31.04 -15.49 4.06
CA LEU A 74 -32.39 -15.58 4.63
C LEU A 74 -33.06 -16.94 4.35
N PHE A 75 -32.89 -17.50 3.15
CA PHE A 75 -33.44 -18.82 2.81
C PHE A 75 -32.85 -19.93 3.67
N TYR A 76 -31.53 -19.95 3.87
CA TYR A 76 -30.87 -20.93 4.72
C TYR A 76 -31.23 -20.74 6.21
N GLY A 77 -31.34 -19.49 6.68
CA GLY A 77 -31.74 -19.19 8.05
C GLY A 77 -33.15 -19.69 8.39
N VAL A 78 -34.13 -19.45 7.53
CA VAL A 78 -35.52 -19.88 7.75
C VAL A 78 -35.67 -21.41 7.68
N GLY A 79 -34.92 -22.08 6.80
CA GLY A 79 -34.94 -23.54 6.68
C GLY A 79 -34.43 -24.29 7.93
N ILE A 80 -33.54 -23.69 8.72
CA ILE A 80 -33.05 -24.27 9.98
C ILE A 80 -34.06 -24.12 11.12
N PHE A 81 -34.91 -23.09 11.10
CA PHE A 81 -35.90 -22.83 12.16
C PHE A 81 -37.24 -23.55 11.98
N LEU A 82 -37.53 -24.03 10.77
CA LEU A 82 -38.77 -24.75 10.43
C LEU A 82 -38.56 -26.26 10.22
N GLY A 83 -37.33 -26.76 10.38
CA GLY A 83 -36.95 -28.17 10.27
C GLY A 83 -36.65 -28.81 11.62
#